data_AF-A0AAJ1UFW9-F1
#
_entry.id   AF-A0AAJ1UFW9-F1
#
_cell.length_a   1.000
_cell.length_b   1.000
_cell.length_c   1.000
_cell.angle_alpha   90.00
_cell.angle_beta   90.00
_cell.angle_gamma   90.00
#
_symmetry.space_group_name_H-M   'P 1'
#
loop_
_entity.id
_entity.type
_entity.pdbx_description
1 polymer ?
#
loop_
_entity_poly.entity_id
_entity_poly.type
_entity_poly.pdbx_seq_one_letter_code
_entity_poly.pdbx_strand_id
1 'polypeptide(L)'
;NGFPSADISGGPAPGYSSGQATAAIEKIVSESLPDGMTYEWTDLTFQEKRVGNTAIYIFALAVLLAFLFLAAQYNSWSLPFAVLLIAPMALLSAIAGVWLSGGDNNIFTQIGFV
;
A
#
# COMPACT_ATOMS: atom_id res chain seq x y z
N ASN A 1 13.47 -13.46 -18.03
CA ASN A 1 13.66 -12.68 -19.27
C ASN A 1 14.98 -12.91 -20.03
N GLY A 2 15.80 -13.94 -19.76
CA GLY A 2 16.85 -14.41 -20.69
C GLY A 2 17.98 -13.45 -21.11
N PHE A 3 17.92 -12.18 -20.71
CA PHE A 3 18.92 -11.16 -20.99
C PHE A 3 20.06 -11.19 -19.95
N PRO A 4 21.31 -10.88 -20.34
CA PRO A 4 22.39 -10.62 -19.40
C PRO A 4 21.95 -9.52 -18.43
N SER A 5 21.88 -9.84 -17.15
CA SER A 5 21.37 -8.95 -16.11
C SER A 5 22.31 -8.96 -14.93
N ALA A 6 22.38 -7.83 -14.23
CA ALA A 6 23.05 -7.71 -12.95
C ALA A 6 21.97 -7.65 -11.86
N ASP A 7 22.08 -8.52 -10.86
CA ASP A 7 21.18 -8.48 -9.70
C ASP A 7 21.66 -7.42 -8.71
N ILE A 8 20.74 -6.53 -8.32
CA ILE A 8 20.99 -5.44 -7.38
C ILE A 8 20.00 -5.60 -6.24
N SER A 9 20.51 -6.01 -5.08
CA SER A 9 19.73 -6.13 -3.85
C SER A 9 20.07 -5.00 -2.89
N GLY A 10 19.04 -4.43 -2.28
CA GLY A 10 19.15 -3.34 -1.32
C GLY A 10 17.85 -3.19 -0.54
N GLY A 11 17.97 -2.82 0.73
CA GLY A 11 16.83 -2.52 1.58
C GLY A 11 16.61 -1.01 1.74
N PRO A 12 15.41 -0.59 2.15
CA PRO A 12 15.18 0.78 2.58
C PRO A 12 16.12 1.16 3.73
N ALA A 13 16.56 2.42 3.77
CA ALA A 13 17.26 2.98 4.93
C ALA A 13 16.32 3.02 6.16
N PRO A 14 16.84 3.01 7.39
CA PRO A 14 16.01 3.12 8.60
C PRO A 14 15.12 4.37 8.56
N GLY A 15 13.81 4.19 8.75
CA GLY A 15 12.81 5.27 8.70
C GLY A 15 12.31 5.64 7.30
N TYR A 16 12.54 4.78 6.30
CA TYR A 16 11.97 4.91 4.96
C TYR A 16 11.13 3.68 4.61
N SER A 17 9.99 3.90 3.95
CA SER A 17 9.13 2.79 3.53
C SER A 17 9.71 2.04 2.34
N SER A 18 9.30 0.78 2.16
CA SER A 18 9.67 -0.03 0.98
C SER A 18 9.29 0.69 -0.31
N GLY A 19 8.10 1.29 -0.38
CA GLY A 19 7.65 2.07 -1.53
C GLY A 19 8.51 3.32 -1.82
N GLN A 20 9.02 4.01 -0.79
CA GLN A 20 9.93 5.14 -0.96
C GLN A 20 11.30 4.69 -1.52
N ALA A 21 11.82 3.55 -1.04
CA ALA A 21 13.07 2.99 -1.56
C ALA A 21 12.92 2.54 -3.02
N THR A 22 11.81 1.89 -3.38
CA THR A 22 11.50 1.52 -4.76
C THR A 22 11.43 2.75 -5.66
N ALA A 23 10.75 3.81 -5.23
CA ALA A 23 10.63 5.05 -6.00
C ALA A 23 11.99 5.77 -6.18
N ALA A 24 12.84 5.75 -5.15
CA ALA A 24 14.18 6.33 -5.23
C ALA A 24 15.09 5.58 -6.22
N ILE A 25 15.06 4.25 -6.19
CA ILE A 25 15.78 3.41 -7.17
C ILE A 25 15.23 3.66 -8.57
N GLU A 26 13.90 3.69 -8.76
CA GLU A 26 13.27 3.94 -10.06
C GLU A 26 13.72 5.29 -10.65
N LYS A 27 13.87 6.32 -9.80
CA LYS A 27 14.42 7.62 -10.20
C LYS A 27 15.89 7.53 -10.61
N ILE A 28 16.75 6.91 -9.81
CA ILE A 28 18.19 6.76 -10.11
C ILE A 28 18.38 5.98 -11.41
N VAL A 29 17.61 4.91 -11.59
CA VAL A 29 17.61 4.07 -12.78
C VAL A 29 17.18 4.89 -13.99
N SER A 30 16.13 5.73 -13.88
CA SER A 30 15.70 6.58 -14.99
C SER A 30 16.72 7.65 -15.41
N GLU A 31 17.54 8.15 -14.47
CA GLU A 31 18.56 9.17 -14.74
C GLU A 31 19.90 8.59 -15.19
N SER A 32 20.23 7.36 -14.78
CA SER A 32 21.56 6.75 -14.96
C SER A 32 21.60 5.64 -15.99
N LEU A 33 20.46 5.13 -16.47
CA LEU A 33 20.46 4.07 -17.49
C LEU A 33 20.74 4.61 -18.89
N PRO A 34 21.73 4.03 -19.61
CA PRO A 34 21.89 4.22 -21.05
C PRO A 34 20.66 3.72 -21.82
N ASP A 35 20.32 4.41 -22.91
CA ASP A 35 19.25 4.00 -23.83
C ASP A 35 19.49 2.57 -24.33
N GLY A 36 18.60 1.64 -23.97
CA GLY A 36 18.65 0.23 -24.35
C GLY A 36 18.79 -0.77 -23.19
N MET A 37 19.06 -0.30 -21.97
CA MET A 37 18.92 -1.13 -20.76
C MET A 37 17.50 -1.03 -20.20
N THR A 38 16.97 -2.13 -19.67
CA THR A 38 15.69 -2.17 -18.96
C THR A 38 15.91 -2.66 -17.55
N TYR A 39 15.01 -2.30 -16.64
CA TYR A 39 15.01 -2.79 -15.27
C TYR A 39 13.74 -3.58 -15.00
N GLU A 40 13.84 -4.59 -14.17
CA GLU A 40 12.70 -5.40 -13.75
C GLU A 40 12.80 -5.65 -12.25
N TRP A 41 11.69 -5.47 -11.56
CA TRP A 41 11.58 -5.77 -10.14
C TRP A 41 11.37 -7.27 -9.95
N THR A 42 12.11 -7.88 -9.02
CA THR A 42 12.00 -9.30 -8.67
C THR A 42 11.43 -9.49 -7.26
N ASP A 43 11.11 -10.74 -6.92
CA ASP A 43 10.75 -11.21 -5.58
C ASP A 43 9.69 -10.37 -4.84
N LEU A 44 10.12 -9.70 -3.77
CA LEU A 44 9.24 -9.00 -2.83
C LEU A 44 8.68 -7.74 -3.49
N THR A 45 9.53 -6.91 -4.08
CA THR A 45 9.13 -5.65 -4.72
C THR A 45 8.18 -5.89 -5.90
N PHE A 46 8.36 -7.00 -6.63
CA PHE A 46 7.43 -7.41 -7.67
C PHE A 46 6.04 -7.73 -7.11
N GLN A 47 5.98 -8.50 -6.01
CA GLN A 47 4.72 -8.80 -5.33
C GLN A 47 4.10 -7.54 -4.74
N GLU A 48 4.88 -6.65 -4.13
CA GLU A 48 4.41 -5.37 -3.60
C GLU A 48 3.77 -4.51 -4.70
N LYS A 49 4.41 -4.36 -5.88
CA LYS A 49 3.81 -3.65 -7.03
C LYS A 49 2.53 -4.32 -7.53
N ARG A 50 2.47 -5.65 -7.57
CA ARG A 50 1.29 -6.39 -8.06
C ARG A 50 0.13 -6.39 -7.06
N VAL A 51 0.43 -6.49 -5.77
CA VAL A 51 -0.57 -6.54 -4.68
C VAL A 51 -1.09 -5.14 -4.35
N GLY A 52 -0.23 -4.11 -4.39
CA GLY A 52 -0.61 -2.74 -4.10
C GLY A 52 -1.80 -2.25 -4.94
N ASN A 53 -1.89 -2.68 -6.20
CA ASN A 53 -3.03 -2.31 -7.05
C ASN A 53 -4.32 -3.09 -6.72
N THR A 54 -4.20 -4.34 -6.24
CA THR A 54 -5.36 -5.19 -5.90
C THR A 54 -5.97 -4.82 -4.55
N ALA A 55 -5.15 -4.37 -3.60
CA ALA A 55 -5.58 -4.03 -2.24
C ALA A 55 -6.69 -2.96 -2.21
N ILE A 56 -6.63 -1.96 -3.10
CA ILE A 56 -7.64 -0.90 -3.21
C ILE A 56 -9.01 -1.48 -3.59
N TYR A 57 -9.05 -2.41 -4.55
CA TYR A 57 -10.29 -3.06 -4.97
C TYR A 57 -10.90 -3.92 -3.86
N ILE A 58 -10.05 -4.67 -3.14
CA ILE A 58 -10.49 -5.48 -2.00
C ILE A 58 -11.03 -4.60 -0.88
N PHE A 59 -10.34 -3.50 -0.55
CA PHE A 59 -10.78 -2.56 0.46
C PHE A 59 -12.14 -1.93 0.11
N ALA A 60 -12.31 -1.45 -1.13
CA ALA A 60 -13.58 -0.89 -1.59
C ALA A 60 -14.72 -1.91 -1.52
N LEU A 61 -14.46 -3.16 -1.90
CA LEU A 61 -15.44 -4.25 -1.80
C LEU A 61 -15.78 -4.58 -0.34
N ALA A 62 -14.78 -4.63 0.55
CA ALA A 62 -14.97 -4.89 1.97
C ALA A 62 -15.82 -3.79 2.64
N VAL A 63 -15.53 -2.51 2.35
CA VAL A 63 -16.30 -1.36 2.84
C VAL A 63 -17.74 -1.42 2.33
N LEU A 64 -17.95 -1.77 1.06
CA LEU A 64 -19.28 -1.93 0.48
C LEU A 64 -20.05 -3.08 1.15
N LEU A 65 -19.41 -4.24 1.33
CA LEU A 65 -20.03 -5.38 2.00
C LEU A 65 -20.35 -5.08 3.47
N ALA A 66 -19.46 -4.39 4.19
CA ALA A 66 -19.72 -3.94 5.55
C ALA A 66 -20.93 -2.99 5.57
N PHE A 67 -20.99 -2.02 4.66
CA PHE A 67 -22.15 -1.12 4.54
C PHE A 67 -23.45 -1.89 4.31
N LEU A 68 -23.48 -2.84 3.37
CA LEU A 68 -24.66 -3.66 3.08
C LEU A 68 -25.07 -4.52 4.30
N PHE A 69 -24.10 -5.11 4.99
CA PHE A 69 -24.34 -5.93 6.18
C PHE A 69 -24.95 -5.09 7.32
N LEU A 70 -24.38 -3.92 7.61
CA LEU A 70 -24.94 -2.99 8.58
C LEU A 70 -26.32 -2.49 8.15
N ALA A 71 -26.52 -2.17 6.87
CA ALA A 71 -27.82 -1.69 6.37
C ALA A 71 -28.93 -2.74 6.55
N ALA A 72 -28.62 -4.00 6.26
CA ALA A 72 -29.51 -5.12 6.49
C ALA A 72 -29.78 -5.35 7.99
N GLN A 73 -28.77 -5.25 8.84
CA GLN A 73 -28.89 -5.44 10.28
C GLN A 73 -29.73 -4.34 10.97
N TYR A 74 -29.47 -3.07 10.63
CA TYR A 74 -30.16 -1.92 11.22
C TYR A 74 -31.49 -1.59 10.52
N ASN A 75 -31.85 -2.34 9.46
CA ASN A 75 -33.01 -2.10 8.61
C ASN A 75 -33.12 -0.63 8.15
N SER A 76 -31.98 0.01 7.94
CA SER A 76 -31.87 1.46 7.72
C SER A 76 -30.58 1.79 7.00
N TRP A 77 -30.63 2.77 6.09
CA TRP A 77 -29.50 3.20 5.26
C TRP A 77 -28.69 4.33 5.92
N SER A 78 -29.28 5.07 6.86
CA SER A 78 -28.65 6.24 7.50
C SER A 78 -27.68 5.86 8.62
N LEU A 79 -28.01 4.84 9.41
CA LEU A 79 -27.18 4.36 10.52
C LEU A 79 -25.84 3.75 10.06
N PRO A 80 -25.80 2.90 9.01
CA PRO A 80 -24.55 2.38 8.46
C PRO A 80 -23.62 3.49 7.96
N PHE A 81 -24.17 4.56 7.39
CA PHE A 81 -23.39 5.70 6.92
C PHE A 81 -22.70 6.44 8.08
N ALA A 82 -23.41 6.62 9.20
CA ALA A 82 -22.84 7.20 10.42
C ALA A 82 -21.72 6.34 11.01
N VAL A 83 -21.86 5.01 10.98
CA VAL A 83 -20.81 4.08 11.42
C VAL A 83 -19.60 4.10 10.47
N LEU A 84 -19.85 4.19 9.15
CA LEU A 84 -18.78 4.26 8.15
C LEU A 84 -17.91 5.52 8.31
N LEU A 85 -18.49 6.64 8.78
CA LEU A 85 -17.79 7.88 9.10
C LEU A 85 -16.82 7.77 10.29
N ILE A 86 -16.97 6.75 11.14
CA ILE A 86 -16.01 6.45 12.22
C ILE A 86 -14.73 5.86 11.64
N ALA A 87 -14.82 5.08 10.56
CA ALA A 87 -13.67 4.43 9.93
C ALA A 87 -12.56 5.40 9.47
N PRO A 88 -12.83 6.52 8.76
CA PRO A 88 -11.79 7.48 8.40
C PRO A 88 -11.20 8.20 9.62
N MET A 89 -11.98 8.40 10.69
CA MET A 89 -11.45 8.94 11.95
C MET A 89 -10.52 7.97 12.68
N ALA A 90 -10.84 6.66 12.65
CA ALA A 90 -9.99 5.61 13.16
C ALA A 90 -8.70 5.49 12.34
N LEU A 91 -8.79 5.55 11.01
CA LEU A 91 -7.64 5.55 10.10
C LEU A 91 -6.71 6.73 10.36
N LEU A 92 -7.27 7.94 10.51
CA LEU A 92 -6.52 9.15 10.87
C LEU A 92 -5.77 8.98 12.20
N SER A 93 -6.43 8.44 13.21
CA SER A 93 -5.82 8.19 14.52
C SER A 93 -4.72 7.13 14.44
N ALA A 94 -4.91 6.09 13.64
CA ALA A 94 -3.93 5.03 13.44
C ALA A 94 -2.68 5.55 12.70
N ILE A 95 -2.86 6.37 11.65
CA ILE A 95 -1.75 7.03 10.96
C ILE A 95 -1.01 7.98 11.90
N ALA A 96 -1.73 8.77 12.71
CA ALA A 96 -1.12 9.64 13.71
C ALA A 96 -0.31 8.84 14.76
N GLY A 97 -0.81 7.67 15.17
CA GLY A 97 -0.09 6.75 16.06
C GLY A 97 1.17 6.17 15.44
N VAL A 98 1.11 5.77 14.17
CA VAL A 98 2.28 5.28 13.40
C VAL A 98 3.34 6.37 13.30
N TRP A 99 2.93 7.61 12.99
CA TRP A 99 3.85 8.76 12.96
C TRP A 99 4.49 9.04 14.31
N LEU A 100 3.74 8.96 15.42
CA LEU A 100 4.27 9.14 16.77
C LEU A 100 5.23 8.01 17.18
N SER A 101 4.99 6.80 16.70
CA SER A 101 5.86 5.64 16.94
C SER A 101 7.13 5.64 16.08
N GLY A 102 7.29 6.62 15.18
CA GLY A 102 8.37 6.64 14.18
C GLY A 102 8.29 5.49 13.18
N GLY A 103 7.10 4.89 13.03
CA GLY A 103 6.86 3.78 12.11
C GLY A 103 6.52 4.28 10.71
N ASP A 104 6.79 3.43 9.71
CA ASP A 104 6.56 3.76 8.31
C ASP A 104 5.17 3.37 7.83
N ASN A 105 4.61 4.16 6.91
CA ASN A 105 3.41 3.77 6.17
C ASN A 105 3.81 2.84 5.01
N ASN A 106 3.92 1.55 5.31
CA ASN A 106 4.27 0.48 4.38
C ASN A 106 3.07 -0.45 4.12
N ILE A 107 3.26 -1.48 3.29
CA ILE A 107 2.22 -2.46 2.97
C ILE A 107 1.73 -3.22 4.21
N PHE A 108 2.58 -3.50 5.20
CA PHE A 108 2.15 -4.14 6.45
C PHE A 108 1.24 -3.23 7.28
N THR A 109 1.55 -1.93 7.33
CA THR A 109 0.71 -0.91 7.97
C THR A 109 -0.64 -0.79 7.26
N GLN A 110 -0.66 -0.84 5.92
CA GLN A 110 -1.89 -0.85 5.14
C GLN A 110 -2.71 -2.11 5.34
N ILE A 111 -2.08 -3.29 5.43
CA ILE A 111 -2.78 -4.54 5.75
C ILE A 111 -3.38 -4.47 7.17
N GLY A 112 -2.68 -3.88 8.13
CA GLY A 112 -3.21 -3.69 9.49
C GLY A 112 -4.38 -2.71 9.59
N PHE A 113 -4.62 -1.90 8.55
CA PHE A 113 -5.77 -0.99 8.48
C PHE A 113 -7.04 -1.64 7.87
N VAL A 114 -6.89 -2.78 7.20
CA VAL A 114 -8.00 -3.55 6.58
C VAL A 114 -8.54 -4.56 7.58
#